data_AF-A0A814SG48-F1
#
_entry.id   AF-A0A814SG48-F1
#
_cell.length_a   1.000
_cell.length_b   1.000
_cell.length_c   1.000
_cell.angle_alpha   90.00
_cell.angle_beta   90.00
_cell.angle_gamma   90.00
#
_symmetry.space_group_name_H-M   'P 1'
#
loop_
_entity.id
_entity.type
_entity.pdbx_description
1 polymer ?
#
loop_
_entity_poly.entity_id
_entity_poly.type
_entity_poly.pdbx_seq_one_letter_code
_entity_poly.pdbx_strand_id
1 'polypeptide(L)'
;MYKRQQNGSYSEYARLKANCAFILPDLKPELYHDFRVFTKNKYGDNYERSYSIKVGKPKVDMIPKKVPIYWPYLALFVIGACLGLLVLIYCSCHKMRKSMLNKRETTENFERRFSNKSSI
;
A
#
# COMPACT_ATOMS: atom_id res chain seq x y z
N MET A 1 13.35 51.78 43.07
CA MET A 1 14.81 51.55 43.22
C MET A 1 15.17 50.33 42.38
N TYR A 2 15.60 50.53 41.13
CA TYR A 2 15.92 49.43 40.20
C TYR A 2 17.43 49.33 40.05
N LYS A 3 18.01 48.19 40.41
CA LYS A 3 19.37 47.79 40.02
C LYS A 3 19.56 46.29 40.23
N ARG A 4 19.75 45.54 39.15
CA ARG A 4 21.07 45.10 38.68
C ARG A 4 20.92 44.35 37.36
N GLN A 5 21.61 44.85 36.34
CA GLN A 5 22.05 44.04 35.21
C GLN A 5 22.89 42.88 35.74
N GLN A 6 22.59 41.67 35.27
CA GLN A 6 23.61 40.64 35.10
C GLN A 6 23.58 40.23 33.64
N ASN A 7 24.43 40.90 32.86
CA ASN A 7 24.98 40.34 31.63
C ASN A 7 25.87 39.15 32.04
N GLY A 8 25.23 38.03 32.37
CA GLY A 8 25.87 36.73 32.30
C GLY A 8 25.70 36.23 30.87
N SER A 9 26.76 35.69 30.28
CA SER A 9 26.63 34.86 29.09
C SER A 9 25.90 33.57 29.51
N TYR A 10 24.56 33.59 29.47
CA TYR A 10 23.71 32.43 29.78
C TYR A 10 23.76 31.38 28.63
N SER A 11 24.92 31.16 28.02
CA SER A 11 25.09 30.20 26.91
C SER A 11 25.15 28.73 27.39
N GLU A 12 25.16 28.49 28.70
CA GLU A 12 25.30 27.17 29.32
C GLU A 12 24.13 26.74 30.21
N TYR A 13 22.98 27.43 30.15
CA TYR A 13 21.77 26.97 30.84
C TYR A 13 21.28 25.70 30.18
N ALA A 14 21.67 24.59 30.79
CA ALA A 14 21.16 23.24 30.64
C ALA A 14 20.45 23.06 29.29
N ARG A 15 21.22 22.67 28.26
CA ARG A 15 20.64 21.87 27.19
C ARG A 15 19.97 20.70 27.90
N LEU A 16 18.67 20.80 28.18
CA LEU A 16 17.80 19.71 28.54
C LEU A 16 17.98 18.71 27.42
N LYS A 17 18.91 17.76 27.62
CA LYS A 17 19.34 16.74 26.67
C LYS A 17 18.27 15.65 26.63
N ALA A 18 17.02 16.06 26.55
CA ALA A 18 15.83 15.26 26.39
C ALA A 18 15.15 15.81 25.13
N ASN A 19 15.48 15.22 23.98
CA ASN A 19 14.76 15.47 22.75
C ASN A 19 13.38 14.80 22.87
N CYS A 20 12.48 15.41 23.63
CA CYS A 20 11.09 15.00 23.72
C CYS A 20 10.30 15.78 22.66
N ALA A 21 9.88 15.08 21.61
CA ALA A 21 8.95 15.61 20.63
C ALA A 21 7.53 15.24 21.03
N PHE A 22 6.63 16.22 21.01
CA PHE A 22 5.20 16.01 21.22
C PHE A 22 4.46 16.43 19.96
N ILE A 23 3.52 15.60 19.53
CA ILE A 23 2.66 15.91 18.39
C ILE A 23 1.42 16.61 18.95
N LEU A 24 1.15 17.82 18.45
CA LEU A 24 -0.08 18.55 18.77
C LEU A 24 -1.17 18.12 17.76
N PRO A 25 -2.23 17.43 18.20
CA PRO A 25 -3.35 17.10 17.32
C PRO A 25 -4.15 18.38 16.96
N ASP A 26 -4.74 18.38 15.76
CA ASP A 26 -5.75 19.36 15.31
C ASP A 26 -5.34 20.84 15.27
N LEU A 27 -4.12 21.13 14.83
CA LEU A 27 -3.71 22.49 14.49
C LEU A 27 -4.44 22.98 13.23
N LYS A 28 -5.22 24.06 13.35
CA LYS A 28 -5.86 24.70 12.20
C LYS A 28 -4.81 25.26 11.24
N PRO A 29 -4.83 24.90 9.95
CA PRO A 29 -3.90 25.45 8.97
C PRO A 29 -4.16 26.95 8.74
N GLU A 30 -3.13 27.66 8.31
CA GLU A 30 -3.09 29.11 8.01
C GLU A 30 -3.23 30.07 9.19
N LEU A 31 -3.38 29.56 10.41
CA LEU A 31 -3.36 30.35 11.63
C LEU A 31 -1.98 30.32 12.31
N TYR A 32 -1.67 31.41 13.01
CA TYR A 32 -0.58 31.43 13.98
C TYR A 32 -1.05 30.74 15.25
N HIS A 33 -0.22 29.84 15.76
CA HIS A 33 -0.45 29.13 17.02
C HIS A 33 0.67 29.50 17.98
N ASP A 34 0.28 30.08 19.12
CA ASP A 34 1.19 30.44 20.18
C ASP A 34 1.19 29.34 21.25
N PHE A 35 2.37 28.87 21.61
CA PHE A 35 2.55 27.86 22.65
C PHE A 35 3.60 28.29 23.65
N ARG A 36 3.35 27.94 24.92
CA ARG A 36 4.22 28.24 26.05
C ARG A 36 4.75 26.97 26.64
N VAL A 37 6.07 26.90 26.79
CA VAL A 37 6.77 25.79 27.43
C VAL A 37 7.19 26.24 28.81
N PHE A 38 6.71 25.53 29.82
CA PHE A 38 7.05 25.74 31.22
C PHE A 38 7.94 24.60 31.69
N THR A 39 9.14 24.91 32.17
CA THR A 39 10.00 23.93 32.83
C THR A 39 10.09 24.27 34.31
N LYS A 40 9.73 23.32 35.16
CA LYS A 40 9.87 23.43 36.61
C LYS A 40 11.04 22.60 37.09
N ASN A 41 11.99 23.22 37.78
CA ASN A 41 13.05 22.51 38.47
C ASN A 41 12.67 22.30 39.95
N LYS A 42 13.17 21.24 40.58
CA LYS A 42 13.00 20.98 42.03
C LYS A 42 13.58 22.10 42.90
N TYR A 43 14.49 22.90 42.36
CA TYR A 43 15.14 24.03 43.04
C TYR A 43 14.36 25.36 42.93
N GLY A 44 13.18 25.36 42.29
CA GLY A 44 12.33 26.56 42.18
C GLY A 44 12.66 27.48 41.01
N ASP A 45 13.75 27.24 40.29
CA ASP A 45 14.06 27.94 39.04
C ASP A 45 13.12 27.47 37.92
N ASN A 46 12.08 28.26 37.68
CA ASN A 46 11.15 28.02 36.59
C ASN A 46 11.59 28.85 35.38
N TYR A 47 11.72 28.17 34.23
CA TYR A 47 11.96 28.83 32.95
C TYR A 47 10.70 28.76 32.09
N GLU A 48 10.31 29.91 31.53
CA GLU A 48 9.19 30.03 30.60
C GLU A 48 9.72 30.48 29.24
N ARG A 49 9.28 29.80 28.19
CA ARG A 49 9.55 30.23 26.81
C ARG A 49 8.28 30.20 25.99
N SER A 50 8.02 31.31 25.30
CA SER A 50 6.94 31.44 24.33
C SER A 50 7.46 31.21 22.92
N TYR A 51 6.70 30.49 22.12
CA TYR A 51 6.96 30.24 20.70
C TYR A 51 5.69 30.50 19.90
N SER A 52 5.86 30.97 18.66
CA SER A 52 4.76 31.15 17.71
C SER A 52 5.12 30.44 16.43
N ILE A 53 4.21 29.58 15.94
CA ILE A 53 4.38 28.86 14.68
C ILE A 53 3.19 29.10 13.76
N LYS A 54 3.48 29.36 12.48
CA LYS A 54 2.46 29.40 11.43
C LYS A 54 2.35 28.02 10.80
N VAL A 55 1.19 27.38 10.95
CA VAL A 55 0.94 26.05 10.36
C VAL A 55 0.54 26.23 8.91
N GLY A 56 1.34 25.69 7.98
CA GLY A 56 1.00 25.70 6.56
C GLY A 56 -0.19 24.82 6.25
N LYS A 57 -0.88 25.06 5.11
CA LYS A 57 -1.83 24.09 4.58
C LYS A 57 -1.10 22.77 4.27
N PRO A 58 -1.65 21.62 4.65
CA PRO A 58 -1.12 20.35 4.18
C PRO A 58 -1.20 20.36 2.65
N LYS A 59 -0.06 20.14 1.98
CA LYS A 59 -0.07 19.86 0.55
C LYS A 59 -0.66 18.48 0.38
N VAL A 60 -1.96 18.44 0.11
CA VAL A 60 -2.60 17.23 -0.38
C VAL A 60 -2.16 17.11 -1.83
N ASP A 61 -0.97 16.53 -2.04
CA ASP A 61 -0.52 16.07 -3.35
C ASP A 61 -1.32 14.81 -3.75
N MET A 62 -2.66 14.87 -3.66
CA MET A 62 -3.54 13.96 -4.38
C MET A 62 -3.57 14.46 -5.82
N ILE A 63 -2.50 14.19 -6.54
CA ILE A 63 -2.62 14.04 -7.98
C ILE A 63 -3.29 12.67 -8.14
N PRO A 64 -4.60 12.57 -8.46
CA PRO A 64 -5.06 11.33 -9.05
C PRO A 64 -4.23 11.18 -10.32
N LYS A 65 -3.31 10.21 -10.35
CA LYS A 65 -2.66 9.80 -11.59
C LYS A 65 -3.81 9.56 -12.56
N LYS A 66 -4.00 10.47 -13.53
CA LYS A 66 -4.99 10.31 -14.59
C LYS A 66 -4.64 8.98 -15.23
N VAL A 67 -5.43 7.96 -14.93
CA VAL A 67 -5.28 6.65 -15.57
C VAL A 67 -5.48 6.94 -17.06
N PRO A 68 -4.52 6.55 -17.92
CA PRO A 68 -4.65 6.85 -19.34
C PRO A 68 -5.96 6.28 -19.87
N ILE A 69 -6.65 7.03 -20.72
CA ILE A 69 -7.97 6.67 -21.27
C ILE A 69 -7.93 5.29 -21.96
N TYR A 70 -6.77 4.87 -22.47
CA TYR A 70 -6.57 3.56 -23.12
C TYR A 70 -6.43 2.36 -22.17
N TRP A 71 -6.19 2.59 -20.87
CA TRP A 71 -5.98 1.52 -19.89
C TRP A 71 -7.15 0.53 -19.76
N PRO A 72 -8.44 0.96 -19.68
CA PRO A 72 -9.57 0.03 -19.67
C PRO A 72 -9.66 -0.80 -20.95
N TYR A 73 -9.33 -0.23 -22.11
CA TYR A 73 -9.35 -0.94 -23.39
C TYR A 73 -8.25 -2.01 -23.46
N LEU A 74 -7.06 -1.72 -22.93
CA LEU A 74 -5.98 -2.69 -22.82
C LEU A 74 -6.37 -3.84 -21.89
N ALA A 75 -7.00 -3.55 -20.75
CA ALA A 75 -7.47 -4.58 -19.83
C ALA A 75 -8.52 -5.50 -20.47
N LEU A 76 -9.49 -4.94 -21.20
CA LEU A 76 -10.50 -5.72 -21.92
C LEU A 76 -9.89 -6.59 -23.01
N PHE A 77 -8.89 -6.09 -23.74
CA PHE A 77 -8.20 -6.86 -24.76
C PHE A 77 -7.47 -8.07 -24.17
N VAL A 78 -6.74 -7.87 -23.05
CA VAL A 78 -6.02 -8.97 -22.36
C VAL A 78 -7.01 -10.02 -21.83
N ILE A 79 -8.12 -9.59 -21.23
CA ILE A 79 -9.15 -10.52 -20.73
C ILE A 79 -9.76 -11.32 -21.88
N GLY A 80 -10.09 -10.66 -22.99
CA GLY A 80 -10.64 -11.32 -24.19
C GLY A 80 -9.67 -12.35 -24.78
N ALA A 81 -8.38 -12.01 -24.88
CA ALA A 81 -7.36 -12.93 -25.35
C ALA A 81 -7.20 -14.15 -24.44
N CYS A 82 -7.21 -13.96 -23.12
CA CYS A 82 -7.13 -15.05 -22.15
C CYS A 82 -8.32 -16.00 -22.24
N LEU A 83 -9.54 -15.48 -22.33
CA LEU A 83 -10.75 -16.29 -22.49
C LEU A 83 -10.74 -17.06 -23.82
N GLY A 84 -10.34 -16.41 -24.92
CA GLY A 84 -10.19 -17.06 -26.22
C GLY A 84 -9.19 -18.22 -26.18
N LEU A 85 -8.04 -18.01 -25.53
CA LEU A 85 -7.03 -19.06 -25.35
C LEU A 85 -7.57 -20.25 -24.55
N LEU A 86 -8.28 -19.99 -23.45
CA LEU A 86 -8.89 -21.05 -22.62
C LEU A 86 -9.88 -21.89 -23.42
N VAL A 87 -10.71 -21.26 -24.25
CA VAL A 87 -11.66 -21.98 -25.13
C VAL A 87 -10.90 -22.86 -26.13
N LEU A 88 -9.83 -22.36 -26.75
CA LEU A 88 -9.03 -23.14 -27.70
C LEU A 88 -8.35 -24.34 -27.03
N ILE A 89 -7.79 -24.16 -25.83
CA ILE A 89 -7.21 -25.25 -25.03
C ILE A 89 -8.28 -26.27 -24.66
N TYR A 90 -9.45 -25.80 -24.22
CA TYR A 90 -10.55 -26.70 -23.89
C TYR A 90 -11.01 -27.53 -25.10
N CYS A 91 -11.19 -26.88 -26.25
CA CYS A 91 -11.57 -27.57 -27.49
C CYS A 91 -10.49 -28.56 -27.98
N SER A 92 -9.20 -28.24 -27.84
CA SER A 92 -8.13 -29.15 -28.23
C SER A 92 -8.07 -30.38 -27.31
N CYS A 93 -8.16 -30.18 -25.99
CA CYS A 93 -8.25 -31.27 -25.01
C CYS A 93 -9.49 -32.14 -25.24
N HIS A 94 -10.63 -31.54 -25.57
CA HIS A 94 -11.86 -32.28 -25.83
C HIS A 94 -11.76 -33.13 -27.12
N LYS A 95 -11.19 -32.59 -28.20
CA LYS A 95 -10.93 -33.36 -29.43
C LYS A 95 -9.98 -34.53 -29.17
N MET A 96 -8.91 -34.31 -28.41
CA MET A 96 -7.96 -35.36 -28.03
C MET A 96 -8.62 -36.46 -27.18
N ARG A 97 -9.46 -36.07 -26.21
CA ARG A 97 -10.24 -37.01 -25.39
C ARG A 97 -11.19 -37.87 -26.22
N LYS A 98 -11.92 -37.27 -27.18
CA LYS A 98 -12.80 -38.02 -28.09
C LYS A 98 -12.03 -39.00 -28.97
N SER A 99 -10.86 -38.61 -29.50
CA SER A 99 -10.05 -39.53 -30.31
C SER A 99 -9.53 -40.73 -29.50
N MET A 100 -9.15 -40.52 -28.24
CA MET A 100 -8.68 -41.60 -27.36
C MET A 100 -9.80 -42.59 -27.00
N LEU A 101 -11.02 -42.07 -26.75
CA LEU A 101 -12.19 -42.91 -26.45
C LEU A 101 -12.59 -43.78 -27.65
N ASN A 102 -12.66 -43.20 -28.86
CA ASN A 102 -12.99 -43.96 -30.06
C ASN A 102 -11.95 -45.06 -30.35
N LYS A 103 -10.67 -44.79 -30.14
CA LYS A 103 -9.61 -45.80 -30.30
C LYS A 103 -9.79 -46.97 -29.34
N ARG A 104 -10.12 -46.70 -28.07
CA ARG A 104 -10.33 -47.73 -27.05
C ARG A 104 -11.54 -48.61 -27.39
N GLU A 105 -12.65 -48.02 -27.84
CA GLU A 105 -13.83 -48.78 -28.28
C GLU A 105 -13.52 -49.69 -29.47
N THR A 106 -12.74 -49.23 -30.46
CA THR A 106 -12.35 -50.08 -31.59
C THR A 106 -11.46 -51.25 -31.17
N THR A 107 -10.52 -51.06 -30.23
CA THR A 107 -9.65 -52.14 -29.74
C THR A 107 -10.46 -53.17 -28.94
N GLU A 108 -11.33 -52.74 -28.04
CA GLU A 108 -12.19 -53.66 -27.26
C GLU A 108 -13.17 -54.44 -28.17
N ASN A 109 -13.72 -53.79 -29.20
CA ASN A 109 -14.59 -54.47 -30.18
C ASN A 109 -13.81 -55.45 -31.07
N PHE A 110 -12.55 -55.17 -31.37
CA PHE A 110 -11.67 -56.09 -32.10
C PHE A 110 -11.34 -57.31 -31.25
N GLU A 111 -10.93 -57.13 -29.99
CA GLU A 111 -10.63 -58.24 -29.06
C GLU A 111 -11.85 -59.14 -28.81
N ARG A 112 -13.05 -58.55 -28.63
CA ARG A 112 -14.30 -59.34 -28.51
C ARG A 112 -14.58 -60.19 -29.75
N ARG A 113 -14.33 -59.67 -30.96
CA ARG A 113 -14.51 -60.43 -32.20
C ARG A 113 -13.50 -61.56 -32.38
N PHE A 114 -12.28 -61.39 -31.90
CA PHE A 114 -11.26 -62.45 -31.93
C PHE A 114 -11.53 -63.53 -30.88
N SER A 115 -11.89 -63.15 -29.65
CA SER A 115 -12.25 -64.08 -28.59
C SER A 115 -13.47 -64.95 -28.95
N ASN A 116 -14.47 -64.38 -29.62
CA ASN A 116 -15.67 -65.14 -30.03
C ASN A 116 -15.43 -66.06 -31.24
N LYS A 117 -14.35 -65.84 -32.02
CA LYS A 117 -13.95 -66.72 -33.13
C LYS A 117 -13.05 -67.87 -32.69
N SER A 118 -12.38 -67.77 -31.54
CA SER A 118 -11.50 -68.81 -31.00
C SER A 118 -12.21 -69.87 -30.14
N SER A 119 -13.53 -69.76 -29.96
CA SER A 119 -14.35 -70.66 -29.12
C SER A 119 -15.25 -71.62 -29.90
N ILE A 120 -14.98 -71.79 -31.21
CA ILE A 120 -15.57 -72.81 -32.09
C ILE A 120 -14.43 -73.70 -32.56
#